data_AF-A0A7S1M0A0-F1
#
_entry.id   AF-A0A7S1M0A0-F1
#
_cell.length_a   1.000
_cell.length_b   1.000
_cell.length_c   1.000
_cell.angle_alpha   90.00
_cell.angle_beta   90.00
_cell.angle_gamma   90.00
#
_symmetry.space_group_name_H-M   'P 1'
#
loop_
_entity.id
_entity.type
_entity.pdbx_description
1 polymer ?
#
loop_
_entity_poly.entity_id
_entity_poly.type
_entity_poly.pdbx_seq_one_letter_code
_entity_poly.pdbx_strand_id
1 'polypeptide(L)'
;VAGSRYGGRSYPFFGPEDFHHRDGDALGNCVVKNYADAHEVQFCDLMEMPDLCTECDHVQEMFASYLRRLADLGVAGIRVDAAKHIEPSALGSLLARVGRKLHVMQEVQQGMQGVRASSYVSFGRVTEFDYSKQLEKSILDEAHLKRLRKLGEALGFVPSGSAVVFLDNHDTQRSQEGNRARLTHRTPSLYTLAAVFMLAHPYGFPQLMSSFAFKSYDQGPPHEAVHGPSGLLRCGQSGPWVCEHRWPVITNMVAWRKIAGNASISLIHAVDMDTLVICRGDVACAVVHRGKGKAKALELQLPLAPGAYCDVARSDSTDCPLVRVREGGLARLEVPPVGAVAFHAGARRSEAASFLGMPVRRH
;
A
#
# COMPACT_ATOMS: atom_id res chain seq x y z
N VAL A 1 -6.84 13.06 30.07
CA VAL A 1 -6.95 14.25 30.96
C VAL A 1 -5.75 15.13 30.71
N ALA A 2 -5.94 16.40 30.36
CA ALA A 2 -4.84 17.37 30.34
C ALA A 2 -4.43 17.66 31.80
N GLY A 3 -3.14 17.60 32.11
CA GLY A 3 -2.63 17.79 33.48
C GLY A 3 -2.24 16.52 34.24
N SER A 4 -2.28 15.34 33.62
CA SER A 4 -1.66 14.15 34.23
C SER A 4 -0.14 14.23 34.06
N ARG A 5 0.61 13.93 35.13
CA ARG A 5 2.06 13.74 35.07
C ARG A 5 2.31 12.36 34.45
N TYR A 6 2.62 12.32 33.17
CA TYR A 6 3.00 11.10 32.47
C TYR A 6 4.53 11.01 32.44
N GLY A 7 5.11 9.91 32.93
CA GLY A 7 6.55 9.71 32.93
C GLY A 7 7.00 8.70 33.99
N GLY A 8 8.21 8.16 33.81
CA GLY A 8 8.80 7.22 34.78
C GLY A 8 7.97 5.97 35.02
N ARG A 9 7.36 5.40 33.96
CA ARG A 9 6.55 4.17 34.04
C ARG A 9 5.31 4.26 34.95
N SER A 10 4.84 5.49 35.21
CA SER A 10 3.62 5.74 35.98
C SER A 10 2.58 6.43 35.09
N TYR A 11 1.49 5.72 34.80
CA TYR A 11 0.40 6.15 33.94
C TYR A 11 -0.96 5.89 34.64
N PRO A 12 -2.06 6.53 34.19
CA PRO A 12 -3.36 6.34 34.83
C PRO A 12 -3.86 4.89 34.90
N PHE A 13 -3.41 4.03 33.99
CA PHE A 13 -3.84 2.63 33.88
C PHE A 13 -2.70 1.61 33.96
N PHE A 14 -1.46 2.07 34.06
CA PHE A 14 -0.27 1.22 34.10
C PHE A 14 0.70 1.74 35.15
N GLY A 15 1.14 0.88 36.06
CA GLY A 15 2.19 1.14 37.02
C GLY A 15 3.53 0.54 36.58
N PRO A 16 4.62 0.79 37.33
CA PRO A 16 5.96 0.28 36.99
C PRO A 16 6.04 -1.23 36.72
N GLU A 17 5.25 -2.02 37.46
CA GLU A 17 5.17 -3.49 37.33
C GLU A 17 4.43 -3.97 36.06
N ASP A 18 3.74 -3.07 35.34
CA ASP A 18 3.08 -3.38 34.07
C ASP A 18 4.02 -3.28 32.87
N PHE A 19 5.29 -2.96 33.09
CA PHE A 19 6.31 -2.81 32.06
C PHE A 19 7.44 -3.82 32.27
N HIS A 20 8.07 -4.29 31.20
CA HIS A 20 9.32 -5.05 31.32
C HIS A 20 10.38 -4.20 32.00
N HIS A 21 11.05 -4.75 32.99
CA HIS A 21 12.01 -4.03 33.81
C HIS A 21 13.14 -4.96 34.26
N ARG A 22 14.25 -4.38 34.71
CA ARG A 22 15.37 -5.16 35.27
C ARG A 22 14.99 -5.70 36.65
N ASP A 23 15.58 -6.84 37.01
CA ASP A 23 15.42 -7.38 38.36
C ASP A 23 15.87 -6.36 39.41
N GLY A 24 14.96 -6.02 40.34
CA GLY A 24 15.21 -5.04 41.39
C GLY A 24 15.14 -3.56 40.98
N ASP A 25 14.78 -3.25 39.73
CA ASP A 25 14.60 -1.87 39.24
C ASP A 25 13.35 -1.75 38.35
N ALA A 26 12.18 -1.58 38.98
CA ALA A 26 10.90 -1.43 38.28
C ALA A 26 10.79 -0.14 37.44
N LEU A 27 11.73 0.82 37.61
CA LEU A 27 11.71 2.10 36.89
C LEU A 27 12.61 2.10 35.65
N GLY A 28 13.41 1.05 35.43
CA GLY A 28 14.39 0.99 34.36
C GLY A 28 14.43 -0.34 33.63
N ASN A 29 14.67 -0.28 32.33
CA ASN A 29 14.85 -1.44 31.46
C ASN A 29 16.08 -1.26 30.55
N CYS A 30 16.43 -2.30 29.80
CA CYS A 30 17.30 -2.17 28.65
C CYS A 30 16.65 -1.33 27.53
N VAL A 31 17.44 -0.87 26.57
CA VAL A 31 17.00 -0.13 25.38
C VAL A 31 17.42 -0.92 24.14
N VAL A 32 16.56 -1.01 23.14
CA VAL A 32 16.85 -1.73 21.89
C VAL A 32 18.05 -1.10 21.16
N LYS A 33 19.10 -1.89 20.97
CA LYS A 33 20.34 -1.56 20.24
C LYS A 33 20.69 -2.66 19.23
N ASN A 34 20.56 -3.93 19.60
CA ASN A 34 20.87 -5.07 18.76
C ASN A 34 19.61 -5.70 18.14
N TYR A 35 19.26 -5.28 16.93
CA TYR A 35 18.14 -5.85 16.19
C TYR A 35 18.31 -7.31 15.74
N ALA A 36 19.48 -7.93 15.96
CA ALA A 36 19.69 -9.35 15.73
C ALA A 36 19.28 -10.22 16.94
N ASP A 37 19.15 -9.63 18.12
CA ASP A 37 18.68 -10.31 19.34
C ASP A 37 17.16 -10.15 19.48
N ALA A 38 16.44 -11.27 19.33
CA ALA A 38 14.98 -11.26 19.42
C ALA A 38 14.48 -10.86 20.82
N HIS A 39 15.19 -11.26 21.88
CA HIS A 39 14.83 -10.90 23.25
C HIS A 39 14.99 -9.39 23.45
N GLU A 40 16.13 -8.83 23.03
CA GLU A 40 16.35 -7.39 23.13
C GLU A 40 15.30 -6.61 22.32
N VAL A 41 14.91 -7.08 21.14
CA VAL A 41 13.88 -6.43 20.31
C VAL A 41 12.50 -6.44 20.97
N GLN A 42 12.15 -7.47 21.74
CA GLN A 42 10.78 -7.71 22.22
C GLN A 42 10.55 -7.39 23.70
N PHE A 43 11.62 -7.16 24.47
CA PHE A 43 11.55 -6.96 25.93
C PHE A 43 12.31 -5.72 26.41
N CYS A 44 12.94 -4.94 25.51
CA CYS A 44 13.62 -3.69 25.85
C CYS A 44 12.89 -2.46 25.30
N ASP A 45 13.13 -1.31 25.91
CA ASP A 45 12.51 -0.04 25.53
C ASP A 45 12.94 0.38 24.12
N LEU A 46 11.95 0.56 23.22
CA LEU A 46 12.18 1.10 21.88
C LEU A 46 12.31 2.62 21.95
N MET A 47 13.50 3.16 21.65
CA MET A 47 13.76 4.62 21.72
C MET A 47 13.35 5.24 23.06
N GLU A 48 13.65 4.54 24.17
CA GLU A 48 13.32 4.94 25.55
C GLU A 48 11.81 4.97 25.86
N MET A 49 10.96 4.47 24.97
CA MET A 49 9.54 4.25 25.27
C MET A 49 9.42 3.04 26.22
N PRO A 50 8.82 3.19 27.41
CA PRO A 50 8.68 2.08 28.34
C PRO A 50 7.91 0.91 27.73
N ASP A 51 8.55 -0.26 27.73
CA ASP A 51 8.04 -1.47 27.09
C ASP A 51 7.02 -2.20 28.00
N LEU A 52 5.76 -2.32 27.57
CA LEU A 52 4.71 -2.96 28.36
C LEU A 52 4.93 -4.48 28.44
N CYS A 53 4.68 -5.09 29.60
CA CYS A 53 4.70 -6.54 29.78
C CYS A 53 3.50 -7.17 29.05
N THR A 54 3.64 -7.42 27.75
CA THR A 54 2.52 -7.86 26.89
C THR A 54 2.04 -9.30 27.18
N GLU A 55 2.81 -10.07 27.93
CA GLU A 55 2.45 -11.38 28.48
C GLU A 55 1.73 -11.30 29.83
N CYS A 56 1.79 -10.15 30.53
CA CYS A 56 1.15 -9.96 31.82
C CYS A 56 -0.38 -9.87 31.70
N ASP A 57 -1.09 -10.56 32.60
CA ASP A 57 -2.56 -10.68 32.54
C ASP A 57 -3.27 -9.31 32.61
N HIS A 58 -2.82 -8.41 33.48
CA HIS A 58 -3.42 -7.07 33.60
C HIS A 58 -3.27 -6.28 32.30
N VAL A 59 -2.07 -6.26 31.71
CA VAL A 59 -1.79 -5.60 30.44
C VAL A 59 -2.63 -6.20 29.30
N GLN A 60 -2.70 -7.53 29.22
CA GLN A 60 -3.51 -8.21 28.20
C GLN A 60 -4.99 -7.86 28.32
N GLU A 61 -5.58 -7.86 29.53
CA GLU A 61 -6.99 -7.51 29.69
C GLU A 61 -7.26 -6.03 29.41
N MET A 62 -6.35 -5.12 29.80
CA MET A 62 -6.47 -3.70 29.48
C MET A 62 -6.54 -3.45 27.96
N PHE A 63 -5.63 -4.07 27.19
CA PHE A 63 -5.69 -3.99 25.73
C PHE A 63 -6.92 -4.69 25.15
N ALA A 64 -7.25 -5.90 25.61
CA ALA A 64 -8.40 -6.64 25.10
C ALA A 64 -9.71 -5.90 25.33
N SER A 65 -9.90 -5.31 26.51
CA SER A 65 -11.05 -4.49 26.87
C SER A 65 -11.15 -3.23 25.99
N TYR A 66 -10.02 -2.53 25.77
CA TYR A 66 -9.98 -1.38 24.87
C TYR A 66 -10.37 -1.76 23.43
N LEU A 67 -9.79 -2.82 22.89
CA LEU A 67 -10.08 -3.28 21.53
C LEU A 67 -11.51 -3.80 21.37
N ARG A 68 -12.04 -4.49 22.40
CA ARG A 68 -13.44 -4.93 22.45
C ARG A 68 -14.38 -3.73 22.43
N ARG A 69 -14.06 -2.67 23.19
CA ARG A 69 -14.84 -1.43 23.16
C ARG A 69 -14.82 -0.75 21.79
N LEU A 70 -13.67 -0.71 21.10
CA LEU A 70 -13.59 -0.19 19.73
C LEU A 70 -14.45 -1.03 18.76
N ALA A 71 -14.38 -2.35 18.87
CA ALA A 71 -15.20 -3.25 18.05
C ALA A 71 -16.71 -3.03 18.30
N ASP A 72 -17.12 -2.89 19.56
CA ASP A 72 -18.51 -2.61 19.94
C ASP A 72 -18.99 -1.23 19.45
N LEU A 73 -18.07 -0.27 19.23
CA LEU A 73 -18.35 1.01 18.59
C LEU A 73 -18.41 0.93 17.04
N GLY A 74 -18.11 -0.23 16.45
CA GLY A 74 -18.17 -0.46 15.01
C GLY A 74 -16.84 -0.35 14.27
N VAL A 75 -15.71 -0.27 14.98
CA VAL A 75 -14.38 -0.34 14.34
C VAL A 75 -14.20 -1.74 13.73
N ALA A 76 -13.93 -1.78 12.42
CA ALA A 76 -13.83 -3.04 11.67
C ALA A 76 -12.44 -3.70 11.74
N GLY A 77 -11.41 -2.98 12.17
CA GLY A 77 -10.05 -3.47 12.18
C GLY A 77 -9.05 -2.53 12.84
N ILE A 78 -7.84 -3.02 13.06
CA ILE A 78 -6.77 -2.34 13.79
C ILE A 78 -5.43 -2.47 13.07
N ARG A 79 -4.58 -1.44 13.22
CA ARG A 79 -3.14 -1.54 13.01
C ARG A 79 -2.48 -1.78 14.36
N VAL A 80 -1.76 -2.89 14.52
CA VAL A 80 -0.86 -3.09 15.64
C VAL A 80 0.46 -2.39 15.29
N ASP A 81 0.69 -1.25 15.93
CA ASP A 81 1.96 -0.52 15.88
C ASP A 81 3.09 -1.33 16.49
N ALA A 82 4.31 -1.20 15.95
CA ALA A 82 5.51 -1.81 16.51
C ALA A 82 5.36 -3.31 16.85
N ALA A 83 4.53 -4.06 16.11
CA ALA A 83 4.21 -5.47 16.44
C ALA A 83 5.46 -6.37 16.50
N LYS A 84 6.53 -6.02 15.77
CA LYS A 84 7.85 -6.65 15.86
C LYS A 84 8.42 -6.68 17.30
N HIS A 85 8.10 -5.67 18.10
CA HIS A 85 8.55 -5.49 19.48
C HIS A 85 7.64 -6.19 20.50
N ILE A 86 6.67 -6.97 20.04
CA ILE A 86 5.82 -7.81 20.88
C ILE A 86 6.10 -9.26 20.54
N GLU A 87 6.29 -10.11 21.55
CA GLU A 87 6.48 -11.54 21.33
C GLU A 87 5.22 -12.14 20.64
N PRO A 88 5.37 -12.96 19.57
CA PRO A 88 4.23 -13.44 18.79
C PRO A 88 3.17 -14.19 19.59
N SER A 89 3.55 -14.99 20.59
CA SER A 89 2.59 -15.72 21.43
C SER A 89 1.82 -14.79 22.37
N ALA A 90 2.46 -13.75 22.91
CA ALA A 90 1.81 -12.71 23.70
C ALA A 90 0.80 -11.91 22.86
N LEU A 91 1.20 -11.46 21.66
CA LEU A 91 0.29 -10.77 20.74
C LEU A 91 -0.87 -11.66 20.29
N GLY A 92 -0.60 -12.92 19.97
CA GLY A 92 -1.64 -13.90 19.62
C GLY A 92 -2.63 -14.11 20.77
N SER A 93 -2.14 -14.22 22.01
CA SER A 93 -2.97 -14.37 23.21
C SER A 93 -3.84 -13.13 23.47
N LEU A 94 -3.27 -11.93 23.36
CA LEU A 94 -3.99 -10.67 23.50
C LEU A 94 -5.12 -10.58 22.46
N LEU A 95 -4.84 -10.85 21.18
CA LEU A 95 -5.85 -10.81 20.11
C LEU A 95 -6.96 -11.84 20.31
N ALA A 96 -6.63 -13.03 20.81
CA ALA A 96 -7.62 -14.06 21.15
C ALA A 96 -8.55 -13.60 22.28
N ARG A 97 -8.03 -12.90 23.30
CA ARG A 97 -8.81 -12.38 24.44
C ARG A 97 -9.83 -11.30 24.06
N VAL A 98 -9.63 -10.58 22.95
CA VAL A 98 -10.58 -9.55 22.49
C VAL A 98 -11.98 -10.14 22.30
N GLY A 99 -12.08 -11.38 21.78
CA GLY A 99 -13.36 -12.06 21.59
C GLY A 99 -14.29 -11.35 20.59
N ARG A 100 -13.72 -10.59 19.64
CA ARG A 100 -14.44 -9.89 18.57
C ARG A 100 -13.69 -10.07 17.25
N LYS A 101 -14.43 -10.10 16.13
CA LYS A 101 -13.83 -10.21 14.79
C LYS A 101 -13.31 -8.84 14.35
N LEU A 102 -12.00 -8.69 14.30
CA LEU A 102 -11.31 -7.51 13.78
C LEU A 102 -10.43 -7.90 12.58
N HIS A 103 -10.37 -7.02 11.58
CA HIS A 103 -9.29 -7.09 10.60
C HIS A 103 -8.00 -6.60 11.24
N VAL A 104 -6.99 -7.46 11.34
CA VAL A 104 -5.72 -7.12 12.00
C VAL A 104 -4.64 -6.93 10.93
N MET A 105 -3.99 -5.77 10.96
CA MET A 105 -2.75 -5.51 10.25
C MET A 105 -1.64 -5.16 11.24
N GLN A 106 -0.43 -5.64 11.00
CA GLN A 106 0.64 -5.61 11.98
C GLN A 106 1.88 -5.01 11.36
N GLU A 107 2.44 -4.01 12.01
CA GLU A 107 3.71 -3.47 11.60
C GLU A 107 4.85 -4.39 12.04
N VAL A 108 5.39 -5.13 11.08
CA VAL A 108 6.58 -5.94 11.27
C VAL A 108 7.60 -5.59 10.21
N GLN A 109 8.45 -4.61 10.51
CA GLN A 109 9.57 -4.28 9.63
C GLN A 109 10.67 -5.32 9.79
N GLN A 110 10.69 -6.29 8.88
CA GLN A 110 11.68 -7.35 8.88
C GLN A 110 13.09 -6.80 8.60
N GLY A 111 14.04 -7.16 9.48
CA GLY A 111 15.47 -6.98 9.30
C GLY A 111 16.14 -8.28 8.84
N MET A 112 17.48 -8.33 8.86
CA MET A 112 18.21 -9.52 8.43
C MET A 112 18.13 -10.67 9.46
N GLN A 113 17.90 -10.40 10.76
CA GLN A 113 17.97 -11.37 11.85
C GLN A 113 17.02 -10.99 13.02
N GLY A 114 16.84 -11.87 14.01
CA GLY A 114 16.04 -11.65 15.23
C GLY A 114 14.57 -12.05 15.10
N VAL A 115 13.74 -11.15 14.58
CA VAL A 115 12.27 -11.30 14.51
C VAL A 115 11.81 -11.29 13.05
N ARG A 116 11.00 -12.29 12.66
CA ARG A 116 10.52 -12.48 11.28
C ARG A 116 9.04 -12.17 11.14
N ALA A 117 8.66 -11.55 10.02
CA ALA A 117 7.26 -11.26 9.72
C ALA A 117 6.39 -12.52 9.62
N SER A 118 6.99 -13.66 9.20
CA SER A 118 6.31 -14.95 9.13
C SER A 118 5.80 -15.46 10.48
N SER A 119 6.35 -15.00 11.62
CA SER A 119 5.87 -15.39 12.95
C SER A 119 4.52 -14.77 13.32
N TYR A 120 4.06 -13.77 12.55
CA TYR A 120 2.87 -12.96 12.86
C TYR A 120 1.69 -13.22 11.93
N VAL A 121 1.86 -14.05 10.89
CA VAL A 121 0.85 -14.23 9.82
C VAL A 121 -0.37 -15.06 10.25
N SER A 122 -0.29 -15.76 11.39
CA SER A 122 -1.37 -16.63 11.87
C SER A 122 -2.52 -15.87 12.55
N PHE A 123 -2.31 -14.62 12.95
CA PHE A 123 -3.30 -13.80 13.66
C PHE A 123 -3.62 -12.47 12.96
N GLY A 124 -3.11 -12.25 11.74
CA GLY A 124 -3.44 -11.08 10.95
C GLY A 124 -2.56 -10.94 9.72
N ARG A 125 -2.75 -9.85 8.99
CA ARG A 125 -1.83 -9.43 7.93
C ARG A 125 -0.63 -8.72 8.52
N VAL A 126 0.50 -8.76 7.82
CA VAL A 126 1.74 -8.08 8.19
C VAL A 126 2.17 -7.12 7.09
N THR A 127 2.74 -6.00 7.47
CA THR A 127 3.33 -5.02 6.53
C THR A 127 4.54 -5.63 5.81
N GLU A 128 4.44 -5.81 4.50
CA GLU A 128 5.54 -6.34 3.68
C GLU A 128 6.44 -5.20 3.20
N PHE A 129 7.36 -4.75 4.05
CA PHE A 129 8.28 -3.64 3.73
C PHE A 129 9.25 -3.96 2.58
N ASP A 130 9.56 -5.23 2.33
CA ASP A 130 10.45 -5.58 1.21
C ASP A 130 9.75 -5.44 -0.14
N TYR A 131 8.41 -5.49 -0.17
CA TYR A 131 7.63 -5.14 -1.35
C TYR A 131 7.91 -3.71 -1.80
N SER A 132 7.83 -2.74 -0.89
CA SER A 132 8.04 -1.32 -1.21
C SER A 132 9.46 -1.08 -1.72
N LYS A 133 10.48 -1.68 -1.07
CA LYS A 133 11.89 -1.61 -1.48
C LYS A 133 12.12 -2.17 -2.88
N GLN A 134 11.57 -3.36 -3.18
CA GLN A 134 11.78 -4.00 -4.50
C GLN A 134 11.05 -3.28 -5.63
N LEU A 135 9.83 -2.80 -5.36
CA LEU A 135 9.08 -1.99 -6.32
C LEU A 135 9.79 -0.65 -6.57
N GLU A 136 10.20 0.05 -5.51
CA GLU A 136 10.98 1.28 -5.62
C GLU A 136 12.25 1.07 -6.43
N LYS A 137 13.05 0.06 -6.09
CA LYS A 137 14.29 -0.25 -6.81
C LYS A 137 14.02 -0.45 -8.30
N SER A 138 12.93 -1.11 -8.66
CA SER A 138 12.60 -1.39 -10.07
C SER A 138 12.08 -0.16 -10.82
N ILE A 139 11.40 0.78 -10.15
CA ILE A 139 10.84 1.99 -10.77
C ILE A 139 11.90 3.10 -10.88
N LEU A 140 12.81 3.21 -9.92
CA LEU A 140 13.84 4.25 -9.91
C LEU A 140 15.02 3.92 -10.82
N ASP A 141 15.43 2.65 -10.82
CA ASP A 141 16.48 2.12 -11.69
C ASP A 141 15.91 1.99 -13.10
N GLU A 142 16.25 2.92 -13.99
CA GLU A 142 15.91 2.82 -15.41
C GLU A 142 16.41 1.48 -15.94
N ALA A 143 15.63 0.88 -16.85
CA ALA A 143 15.92 -0.41 -17.43
C ALA A 143 15.68 -1.67 -16.53
N HIS A 144 14.84 -1.61 -15.49
CA HIS A 144 14.70 -2.74 -14.56
C HIS A 144 13.28 -3.24 -14.26
N LEU A 145 12.27 -2.84 -15.03
CA LEU A 145 10.89 -3.30 -14.80
C LEU A 145 10.74 -4.83 -14.90
N LYS A 146 11.63 -5.53 -15.63
CA LYS A 146 11.63 -7.00 -15.71
C LYS A 146 11.73 -7.71 -14.35
N ARG A 147 12.32 -7.06 -13.33
CA ARG A 147 12.42 -7.61 -11.95
C ARG A 147 11.03 -7.82 -11.34
N LEU A 148 10.06 -6.97 -11.72
CA LEU A 148 8.69 -7.00 -11.20
C LEU A 148 7.90 -8.24 -11.62
N ARG A 149 8.34 -8.99 -12.64
CA ARG A 149 7.71 -10.25 -13.06
C ARG A 149 7.68 -11.31 -11.96
N LYS A 150 8.60 -11.22 -10.99
CA LYS A 150 8.72 -12.15 -9.87
C LYS A 150 8.30 -11.54 -8.53
N LEU A 151 7.76 -10.32 -8.52
CA LEU A 151 7.41 -9.63 -7.26
C LEU A 151 6.35 -10.42 -6.49
N GLY A 152 6.57 -10.63 -5.19
CA GLY A 152 5.67 -11.42 -4.34
C GLY A 152 6.38 -12.60 -3.70
N GLU A 153 5.63 -13.68 -3.44
CA GLU A 153 6.11 -14.90 -2.76
C GLU A 153 7.34 -15.53 -3.41
N ALA A 154 7.53 -15.37 -4.73
CA ALA A 154 8.72 -15.86 -5.44
C ALA A 154 10.04 -15.16 -5.01
N LEU A 155 9.95 -14.04 -4.28
CA LEU A 155 11.08 -13.36 -3.64
C LEU A 155 11.22 -13.72 -2.15
N GLY A 156 10.44 -14.68 -1.64
CA GLY A 156 10.42 -15.07 -0.23
C GLY A 156 9.56 -14.17 0.66
N PHE A 157 8.71 -13.33 0.08
CA PHE A 157 7.74 -12.55 0.83
C PHE A 157 6.70 -13.45 1.49
N VAL A 158 6.00 -12.95 2.52
CA VAL A 158 4.92 -13.71 3.17
C VAL A 158 3.81 -14.07 2.16
N PRO A 159 2.95 -15.06 2.45
CA PRO A 159 1.83 -15.37 1.57
C PRO A 159 1.01 -14.12 1.24
N SER A 160 0.57 -13.99 -0.01
CA SER A 160 -0.18 -12.83 -0.51
C SER A 160 -1.43 -12.53 0.34
N GLY A 161 -2.10 -13.58 0.83
CA GLY A 161 -3.25 -13.48 1.74
C GLY A 161 -2.93 -12.88 3.11
N SER A 162 -1.65 -12.84 3.48
CA SER A 162 -1.13 -12.33 4.75
C SER A 162 -0.37 -11.01 4.62
N ALA A 163 -0.13 -10.50 3.40
CA ALA A 163 0.61 -9.25 3.20
C ALA A 163 -0.31 -8.02 3.20
N VAL A 164 0.14 -6.93 3.81
CA VAL A 164 -0.24 -5.55 3.49
C VAL A 164 0.92 -4.92 2.72
N VAL A 165 0.63 -4.33 1.56
CA VAL A 165 1.64 -3.74 0.68
C VAL A 165 1.37 -2.25 0.49
N PHE A 166 2.43 -1.47 0.33
CA PHE A 166 2.36 -0.01 0.17
C PHE A 166 3.59 0.47 -0.60
N LEU A 167 3.54 1.71 -1.12
CA LEU A 167 4.70 2.37 -1.73
C LEU A 167 5.56 3.05 -0.67
N ASP A 168 4.88 3.75 0.23
CA ASP A 168 5.41 4.47 1.37
C ASP A 168 4.42 4.40 2.53
N ASN A 169 4.90 4.63 3.75
CA ASN A 169 4.06 4.86 4.91
C ASN A 169 4.41 6.21 5.56
N HIS A 170 3.81 6.51 6.72
CA HIS A 170 4.03 7.77 7.41
C HIS A 170 5.47 7.94 7.94
N ASP A 171 6.18 6.85 8.27
CA ASP A 171 7.56 6.88 8.73
C ASP A 171 8.56 6.98 7.57
N THR A 172 8.44 6.06 6.59
CA THR A 172 9.41 5.93 5.49
C THR A 172 9.46 7.16 4.61
N GLN A 173 8.35 7.90 4.45
CA GLN A 173 8.32 9.14 3.68
C GLN A 173 9.03 10.32 4.38
N ARG A 174 9.35 10.18 5.67
CA ARG A 174 10.01 11.19 6.52
C ARG A 174 11.44 10.79 6.91
N SER A 175 11.74 9.49 6.97
CA SER A 175 13.05 8.96 7.35
C SER A 175 14.20 9.66 6.61
N GLN A 176 15.24 10.03 7.35
CA GLN A 176 16.47 10.58 6.79
C GLN A 176 17.53 9.49 6.51
N GLU A 177 17.35 8.29 7.05
CA GLU A 177 18.29 7.16 6.98
C GLU A 177 17.76 5.99 6.13
N GLY A 178 18.47 4.85 6.14
CA GLY A 178 18.39 3.73 5.19
C GLY A 178 17.04 3.06 4.93
N ASN A 179 15.97 3.47 5.61
CA ASN A 179 14.58 3.06 5.37
C ASN A 179 13.73 4.15 4.67
N ARG A 180 14.36 5.18 4.11
CA ARG A 180 13.67 6.27 3.40
C ARG A 180 13.03 5.78 2.10
N ALA A 181 11.72 6.01 1.97
CA ALA A 181 11.01 5.89 0.71
C ALA A 181 11.35 7.09 -0.20
N ARG A 182 11.74 6.80 -1.43
CA ARG A 182 11.99 7.77 -2.51
C ARG A 182 10.79 7.88 -3.45
N LEU A 183 9.97 6.83 -3.55
CA LEU A 183 8.64 6.92 -4.14
C LEU A 183 7.66 7.47 -3.10
N THR A 184 7.40 8.77 -3.15
CA THR A 184 6.42 9.45 -2.30
C THR A 184 5.67 10.49 -3.12
N HIS A 185 4.74 11.22 -2.51
CA HIS A 185 4.08 12.34 -3.17
C HIS A 185 5.03 13.42 -3.71
N ARG A 186 6.29 13.48 -3.24
CA ARG A 186 7.32 14.40 -3.74
C ARG A 186 7.85 14.03 -5.12
N THR A 187 7.58 12.80 -5.59
CA THR A 187 7.96 12.30 -6.92
C THR A 187 6.70 11.85 -7.70
N PRO A 188 5.73 12.76 -7.93
CA PRO A 188 4.35 12.39 -8.27
C PRO A 188 4.21 11.50 -9.50
N SER A 189 4.99 11.73 -10.56
CA SER A 189 4.93 10.91 -11.79
C SER A 189 5.41 9.47 -11.54
N LEU A 190 6.52 9.29 -10.81
CA LEU A 190 7.06 7.97 -10.49
C LEU A 190 6.22 7.26 -9.43
N TYR A 191 5.69 8.01 -8.46
CA TYR A 191 4.74 7.49 -7.47
C TYR A 191 3.49 6.96 -8.14
N THR A 192 2.91 7.73 -9.07
CA THR A 192 1.72 7.31 -9.83
C THR A 192 2.01 6.06 -10.66
N LEU A 193 3.16 5.99 -11.33
CA LEU A 193 3.58 4.84 -12.11
C LEU A 193 3.69 3.57 -11.25
N ALA A 194 4.29 3.70 -10.06
CA ALA A 194 4.41 2.61 -9.10
C ALA A 194 3.05 2.20 -8.52
N ALA A 195 2.16 3.15 -8.27
CA ALA A 195 0.80 2.90 -7.78
C ALA A 195 -0.02 2.13 -8.81
N VAL A 196 0.09 2.47 -10.10
CA VAL A 196 -0.53 1.70 -11.20
C VAL A 196 -0.07 0.24 -11.13
N PHE A 197 1.24 0.00 -11.04
CA PHE A 197 1.74 -1.37 -10.95
C PHE A 197 1.25 -2.09 -9.69
N MET A 198 1.32 -1.46 -8.51
CA MET A 198 0.87 -2.04 -7.24
C MET A 198 -0.62 -2.41 -7.28
N LEU A 199 -1.46 -1.57 -7.86
CA LEU A 199 -2.89 -1.82 -7.96
C LEU A 199 -3.22 -2.86 -9.02
N ALA A 200 -2.41 -2.97 -10.09
CA ALA A 200 -2.58 -3.99 -11.12
C ALA A 200 -2.17 -5.40 -10.67
N HIS A 201 -1.10 -5.50 -9.87
CA HIS A 201 -0.52 -6.75 -9.40
C HIS A 201 -1.36 -7.41 -8.28
N PRO A 202 -1.70 -8.72 -8.32
CA PRO A 202 -2.61 -9.37 -7.36
C PRO A 202 -2.04 -9.54 -5.94
N TYR A 203 -0.74 -9.31 -5.75
CA TYR A 203 -0.06 -9.59 -4.49
C TYR A 203 -0.50 -8.63 -3.37
N GLY A 204 -0.83 -9.18 -2.20
CA GLY A 204 -1.10 -8.45 -0.97
C GLY A 204 -2.39 -7.64 -0.95
N PHE A 205 -2.63 -7.01 0.18
CA PHE A 205 -3.67 -6.00 0.40
C PHE A 205 -3.05 -4.59 0.27
N PRO A 206 -3.29 -3.84 -0.82
CA PRO A 206 -2.65 -2.55 -1.01
C PRO A 206 -3.24 -1.48 -0.08
N GLN A 207 -2.36 -0.78 0.60
CA GLN A 207 -2.66 0.43 1.36
C GLN A 207 -2.05 1.63 0.64
N LEU A 208 -2.91 2.54 0.17
CA LEU A 208 -2.48 3.81 -0.39
C LEU A 208 -2.20 4.80 0.74
N MET A 209 -1.09 5.53 0.64
CA MET A 209 -0.83 6.64 1.53
C MET A 209 -1.68 7.85 1.13
N SER A 210 -2.07 8.66 2.12
CA SER A 210 -2.67 9.97 1.89
C SER A 210 -2.02 10.97 2.83
N SER A 211 -1.15 11.80 2.28
CA SER A 211 -0.24 12.65 3.04
C SER A 211 -0.76 14.08 3.19
N PHE A 212 -0.09 14.84 4.05
CA PHE A 212 -0.09 16.31 4.03
C PHE A 212 1.31 16.80 3.65
N ALA A 213 1.41 18.04 3.18
CA ALA A 213 2.69 18.64 2.85
C ALA A 213 3.47 19.02 4.12
N PHE A 214 4.71 18.58 4.24
CA PHE A 214 5.61 18.89 5.36
C PHE A 214 6.99 19.36 4.87
N LYS A 215 7.76 20.03 5.73
CA LYS A 215 9.10 20.56 5.47
C LYS A 215 10.17 19.96 6.39
N SER A 216 9.80 19.48 7.57
CA SER A 216 10.70 18.82 8.52
C SER A 216 10.12 17.49 9.00
N TYR A 217 10.98 16.70 9.66
CA TYR A 217 10.65 15.37 10.18
C TYR A 217 9.49 15.42 11.19
N ASP A 218 9.59 16.29 12.19
CA ASP A 218 8.62 16.41 13.29
C ASP A 218 7.43 17.33 12.99
N GLN A 219 7.28 17.81 11.75
CA GLN A 219 6.17 18.71 11.44
C GLN A 219 4.83 17.96 11.49
N GLY A 220 3.95 18.41 12.39
CA GLY A 220 2.58 17.95 12.51
C GLY A 220 1.68 18.30 11.30
N PRO A 221 0.43 17.81 11.29
CA PRO A 221 -0.50 18.06 10.21
C PRO A 221 -0.91 19.54 10.10
N PRO A 222 -1.44 19.98 8.94
CA PRO A 222 -2.04 21.29 8.78
C PRO A 222 -3.15 21.56 9.80
N HIS A 223 -3.32 22.82 10.19
CA HIS A 223 -4.40 23.22 11.09
C HIS A 223 -5.76 23.30 10.38
N GLU A 224 -5.77 23.47 9.06
CA GLU A 224 -6.98 23.54 8.26
C GLU A 224 -7.54 22.15 7.94
N ALA A 225 -8.85 21.99 8.14
CA ALA A 225 -9.56 20.79 7.69
C ALA A 225 -9.46 20.60 6.16
N VAL A 226 -9.49 19.34 5.72
CA VAL A 226 -9.50 18.96 4.30
C VAL A 226 -10.66 19.63 3.55
N HIS A 227 -11.83 19.66 4.19
CA HIS A 227 -13.04 20.30 3.67
C HIS A 227 -13.25 21.64 4.38
N GLY A 228 -13.07 22.73 3.63
CA GLY A 228 -13.33 24.09 4.10
C GLY A 228 -14.77 24.55 3.87
N PRO A 229 -15.09 25.81 4.23
CA PRO A 229 -16.39 26.41 3.97
C PRO A 229 -16.77 26.38 2.48
N SER A 230 -18.07 26.35 2.20
CA SER A 230 -18.63 26.42 0.85
C SER A 230 -18.12 25.33 -0.12
N GLY A 231 -17.77 24.15 0.39
CA GLY A 231 -17.32 23.02 -0.42
C GLY A 231 -15.86 23.10 -0.88
N LEU A 232 -15.06 24.03 -0.34
CA LEU A 232 -13.65 24.13 -0.67
C LEU A 232 -12.91 22.84 -0.31
N LEU A 233 -12.29 22.19 -1.29
CA LEU A 233 -11.44 21.03 -1.09
C LEU A 233 -9.97 21.47 -1.07
N ARG A 234 -9.27 21.29 0.06
CA ARG A 234 -7.87 21.72 0.26
C ARG A 234 -6.85 20.63 -0.14
N CYS A 235 -7.09 19.97 -1.27
CA CYS A 235 -6.25 18.86 -1.78
C CYS A 235 -5.36 19.28 -2.96
N GLY A 236 -4.27 18.56 -3.17
CA GLY A 236 -3.41 18.66 -4.37
C GLY A 236 -2.17 19.52 -4.17
N GLN A 237 -1.44 19.79 -5.26
CA GLN A 237 -0.11 20.44 -5.20
C GLN A 237 -0.12 21.84 -4.55
N SER A 238 -1.23 22.56 -4.64
CA SER A 238 -1.41 23.88 -4.01
C SER A 238 -2.08 23.81 -2.63
N GLY A 239 -2.51 22.63 -2.20
CA GLY A 239 -3.20 22.41 -0.94
C GLY A 239 -2.26 21.94 0.18
N PRO A 240 -2.62 22.19 1.45
CA PRO A 240 -1.90 21.65 2.59
C PRO A 240 -2.03 20.12 2.69
N TRP A 241 -3.08 19.55 2.11
CA TRP A 241 -3.30 18.10 2.00
C TRP A 241 -2.94 17.62 0.61
N VAL A 242 -2.14 16.55 0.52
CA VAL A 242 -1.69 16.02 -0.78
C VAL A 242 -2.81 15.24 -1.48
N CYS A 243 -3.52 14.41 -0.72
CA CYS A 243 -4.65 13.61 -1.19
C CYS A 243 -4.32 12.70 -2.39
N GLU A 244 -3.25 11.91 -2.30
CA GLU A 244 -2.82 10.94 -3.33
C GLU A 244 -3.95 9.98 -3.72
N HIS A 245 -4.80 9.61 -2.74
CA HIS A 245 -6.00 8.79 -2.95
C HIS A 245 -7.05 9.41 -3.89
N ARG A 246 -6.91 10.70 -4.25
CA ARG A 246 -7.78 11.42 -5.20
C ARG A 246 -7.10 11.68 -6.54
N TRP A 247 -5.83 11.32 -6.71
CA TRP A 247 -5.16 11.52 -7.98
C TRP A 247 -5.86 10.65 -9.04
N PRO A 248 -6.31 11.22 -10.17
CA PRO A 248 -7.24 10.53 -11.08
C PRO A 248 -6.77 9.14 -11.47
N VAL A 249 -5.49 8.99 -11.82
CA VAL A 249 -4.89 7.69 -12.19
C VAL A 249 -4.98 6.67 -11.04
N ILE A 250 -4.67 7.09 -9.80
CA ILE A 250 -4.70 6.22 -8.63
C ILE A 250 -6.13 5.82 -8.30
N THR A 251 -7.06 6.79 -8.29
CA THR A 251 -8.50 6.53 -8.08
C THR A 251 -9.04 5.53 -9.10
N ASN A 252 -8.73 5.74 -10.38
CA ASN A 252 -9.17 4.87 -11.46
C ASN A 252 -8.54 3.48 -11.35
N MET A 253 -7.28 3.38 -10.91
CA MET A 253 -6.63 2.10 -10.68
C MET A 253 -7.18 1.34 -9.47
N VAL A 254 -7.75 2.03 -8.47
CA VAL A 254 -8.51 1.37 -7.40
C VAL A 254 -9.77 0.72 -7.97
N ALA A 255 -10.50 1.41 -8.85
CA ALA A 255 -11.65 0.83 -9.55
C ALA A 255 -11.23 -0.32 -10.48
N TRP A 256 -10.14 -0.15 -11.24
CA TRP A 256 -9.52 -1.18 -12.07
C TRP A 256 -9.22 -2.45 -11.24
N ARG A 257 -8.62 -2.30 -10.05
CA ARG A 257 -8.30 -3.44 -9.16
C ARG A 257 -9.56 -4.16 -8.69
N LYS A 258 -10.63 -3.42 -8.39
CA LYS A 258 -11.92 -4.01 -8.01
C LYS A 258 -12.52 -4.84 -9.15
N ILE A 259 -12.44 -4.34 -10.39
CA ILE A 259 -12.92 -5.08 -11.58
C ILE A 259 -12.07 -6.33 -11.83
N ALA A 260 -10.74 -6.24 -11.69
CA ALA A 260 -9.86 -7.40 -11.83
C ALA A 260 -10.12 -8.47 -10.75
N GLY A 261 -10.57 -8.07 -9.56
CA GLY A 261 -10.95 -8.96 -8.46
C GLY A 261 -9.87 -9.99 -8.15
N ASN A 262 -10.29 -11.26 -8.11
CA ASN A 262 -9.42 -12.41 -7.82
C ASN A 262 -8.81 -13.06 -9.07
N ALA A 263 -8.98 -12.49 -10.27
CA ALA A 263 -8.42 -13.07 -11.50
C ALA A 263 -6.90 -13.26 -11.37
N SER A 264 -6.32 -14.37 -11.80
CA SER A 264 -4.86 -14.56 -11.74
C SER A 264 -4.14 -13.69 -12.78
N ILE A 265 -2.82 -13.59 -12.70
CA ILE A 265 -2.02 -13.01 -13.80
C ILE A 265 -2.10 -13.96 -14.99
N SER A 266 -2.72 -13.52 -16.08
CA SER A 266 -2.75 -14.25 -17.36
C SER A 266 -1.59 -13.86 -18.27
N LEU A 267 -1.08 -12.63 -18.12
CA LEU A 267 0.07 -12.11 -18.84
C LEU A 267 0.90 -11.21 -17.92
N ILE A 268 2.19 -11.47 -17.81
CA ILE A 268 3.16 -10.51 -17.25
C ILE A 268 4.45 -10.56 -18.07
N HIS A 269 4.66 -9.51 -18.87
CA HIS A 269 5.72 -9.49 -19.88
C HIS A 269 6.46 -8.17 -19.86
N ALA A 270 7.79 -8.23 -19.76
CA ALA A 270 8.65 -7.07 -19.97
C ALA A 270 8.94 -6.97 -21.46
N VAL A 271 8.34 -5.98 -22.13
CA VAL A 271 8.50 -5.75 -23.57
C VAL A 271 9.93 -5.31 -23.87
N ASP A 272 10.46 -4.47 -22.99
CA ASP A 272 11.85 -4.07 -22.94
C ASP A 272 12.22 -3.80 -21.48
N MET A 273 13.31 -3.07 -21.27
CA MET A 273 13.83 -2.81 -19.94
C MET A 273 12.99 -1.77 -19.16
N ASP A 274 12.26 -0.90 -19.86
CA ASP A 274 11.48 0.21 -19.29
C ASP A 274 9.96 0.02 -19.43
N THR A 275 9.51 -1.08 -20.05
CA THR A 275 8.10 -1.28 -20.37
C THR A 275 7.64 -2.66 -19.92
N LEU A 276 6.60 -2.69 -19.09
CA LEU A 276 6.01 -3.93 -18.59
C LEU A 276 4.49 -3.93 -18.78
N VAL A 277 3.99 -5.05 -19.28
CA VAL A 277 2.57 -5.34 -19.47
C VAL A 277 2.14 -6.33 -18.40
N ILE A 278 0.98 -6.09 -17.79
CA ILE A 278 0.30 -7.01 -16.89
C ILE A 278 -1.17 -7.12 -17.25
N CYS A 279 -1.69 -8.35 -17.34
CA CYS A 279 -3.12 -8.62 -17.46
C CYS A 279 -3.58 -9.59 -16.36
N ARG A 280 -4.80 -9.35 -15.90
CA ARG A 280 -5.51 -10.14 -14.89
C ARG A 280 -6.64 -10.87 -15.59
N GLY A 281 -6.47 -12.18 -15.80
CA GLY A 281 -7.39 -12.99 -16.61
C GLY A 281 -7.65 -12.38 -17.99
N ASP A 282 -8.89 -12.45 -18.43
CA ASP A 282 -9.45 -11.83 -19.63
C ASP A 282 -10.21 -10.52 -19.30
N VAL A 283 -10.06 -9.99 -18.09
CA VAL A 283 -10.90 -8.88 -17.58
C VAL A 283 -10.19 -7.53 -17.53
N ALA A 284 -8.87 -7.47 -17.39
CA ALA A 284 -8.17 -6.21 -17.20
C ALA A 284 -6.70 -6.27 -17.61
N CYS A 285 -6.19 -5.23 -18.27
CA CYS A 285 -4.78 -5.08 -18.62
C CYS A 285 -4.27 -3.67 -18.26
N ALA A 286 -2.99 -3.58 -17.91
CA ALA A 286 -2.27 -2.34 -17.71
C ALA A 286 -0.85 -2.45 -18.30
N VAL A 287 -0.37 -1.34 -18.84
CA VAL A 287 0.99 -1.19 -19.37
C VAL A 287 1.65 -0.03 -18.65
N VAL A 288 2.85 -0.26 -18.14
CA VAL A 288 3.65 0.70 -17.38
C VAL A 288 4.91 0.98 -18.20
N HIS A 289 5.18 2.25 -18.51
CA HIS A 289 6.35 2.68 -19.27
C HIS A 289 7.15 3.74 -18.49
N ARG A 290 8.37 3.38 -18.08
CA ARG A 290 9.28 4.22 -17.29
C ARG A 290 10.18 5.11 -18.15
N GLY A 291 10.30 4.84 -19.44
CA GLY A 291 11.17 5.62 -20.34
C GLY A 291 10.79 7.11 -20.33
N LYS A 292 11.79 8.00 -20.29
CA LYS A 292 11.61 9.46 -20.29
C LYS A 292 11.55 10.08 -21.69
N GLY A 293 11.75 9.26 -22.72
CA GLY A 293 11.83 9.70 -24.11
C GLY A 293 10.47 9.97 -24.75
N LYS A 294 10.31 9.55 -26.00
CA LYS A 294 9.01 9.64 -26.69
C LYS A 294 8.05 8.58 -26.14
N ALA A 295 6.75 8.77 -26.41
CA ALA A 295 5.77 7.73 -26.16
C ALA A 295 6.15 6.42 -26.87
N LYS A 296 5.87 5.30 -26.21
CA LYS A 296 6.20 3.96 -26.66
C LYS A 296 5.03 3.38 -27.45
N ALA A 297 5.21 3.22 -28.75
CA ALA A 297 4.28 2.45 -29.58
C ALA A 297 4.47 0.95 -29.32
N LEU A 298 3.36 0.24 -29.08
CA LEU A 298 3.33 -1.20 -28.81
C LEU A 298 2.24 -1.86 -29.65
N GLU A 299 2.51 -3.08 -30.10
CA GLU A 299 1.50 -4.00 -30.61
C GLU A 299 1.52 -5.24 -29.72
N LEU A 300 0.40 -5.54 -29.06
CA LEU A 300 0.31 -6.58 -28.04
C LEU A 300 -0.81 -7.56 -28.36
N GLN A 301 -0.55 -8.83 -28.11
CA GLN A 301 -1.54 -9.88 -28.06
C GLN A 301 -2.14 -9.93 -26.65
N LEU A 302 -3.39 -9.49 -26.51
CA LEU A 302 -4.04 -9.35 -25.22
C LEU A 302 -5.09 -10.45 -24.98
N PRO A 303 -5.29 -10.87 -23.72
CA PRO A 303 -6.32 -11.86 -23.37
C PRO A 303 -7.73 -11.26 -23.26
N LEU A 304 -7.96 -10.03 -23.75
CA LEU A 304 -9.26 -9.37 -23.69
C LEU A 304 -10.10 -9.66 -24.93
N ALA A 305 -11.42 -9.67 -24.77
CA ALA A 305 -12.34 -9.77 -25.88
C ALA A 305 -12.18 -8.57 -26.86
N PRO A 306 -12.44 -8.74 -28.17
CA PRO A 306 -12.43 -7.65 -29.13
C PRO A 306 -13.37 -6.51 -28.72
N GLY A 307 -12.95 -5.26 -28.88
CA GLY A 307 -13.77 -4.08 -28.58
C GLY A 307 -12.94 -2.83 -28.27
N ALA A 308 -13.65 -1.73 -28.04
CA ALA A 308 -13.07 -0.47 -27.59
C ALA A 308 -13.19 -0.34 -26.07
N TYR A 309 -12.09 0.00 -25.40
CA TYR A 309 -12.01 0.16 -23.95
C TYR A 309 -11.43 1.53 -23.62
N CYS A 310 -11.93 2.20 -22.58
CA CYS A 310 -11.28 3.41 -22.10
C CYS A 310 -9.88 3.11 -21.54
N ASP A 311 -8.93 3.98 -21.88
CA ASP A 311 -7.71 4.15 -21.13
C ASP A 311 -8.00 4.92 -19.82
N VAL A 312 -8.34 4.18 -18.77
CA VAL A 312 -8.68 4.73 -17.46
C VAL A 312 -7.47 5.33 -16.73
N ALA A 313 -6.23 5.07 -17.19
CA ALA A 313 -5.06 5.77 -16.70
C ALA A 313 -5.02 7.24 -17.17
N ARG A 314 -5.79 7.60 -18.20
CA ARG A 314 -5.92 8.97 -18.70
C ARG A 314 -7.26 9.61 -18.36
N SER A 315 -8.36 8.87 -18.51
CA SER A 315 -9.71 9.36 -18.21
C SER A 315 -10.70 8.22 -18.01
N ASP A 316 -11.59 8.35 -17.03
CA ASP A 316 -12.77 7.52 -16.82
C ASP A 316 -14.06 8.16 -17.38
N SER A 317 -13.96 9.32 -18.03
CA SER A 317 -15.10 10.00 -18.67
C SER A 317 -15.70 9.20 -19.85
N THR A 318 -16.86 9.64 -20.33
CA THR A 318 -17.51 9.08 -21.52
C THR A 318 -16.63 9.19 -22.77
N ASP A 319 -15.94 10.32 -22.92
CA ASP A 319 -15.08 10.65 -24.08
C ASP A 319 -13.60 10.29 -23.85
N CYS A 320 -13.36 9.23 -23.10
CA CYS A 320 -12.02 8.71 -22.80
C CYS A 320 -11.23 8.35 -24.08
N PRO A 321 -9.89 8.42 -24.06
CA PRO A 321 -9.06 7.80 -25.09
C PRO A 321 -9.33 6.29 -25.15
N LEU A 322 -9.44 5.73 -26.36
CA LEU A 322 -9.81 4.33 -26.56
C LEU A 322 -8.62 3.45 -26.90
N VAL A 323 -8.52 2.33 -26.21
CA VAL A 323 -7.75 1.16 -26.60
C VAL A 323 -8.65 0.21 -27.38
N ARG A 324 -8.28 -0.09 -28.63
CA ARG A 324 -9.03 -1.02 -29.49
C ARG A 324 -8.33 -2.37 -29.53
N VAL A 325 -9.01 -3.38 -28.99
CA VAL A 325 -8.64 -4.79 -29.10
C VAL A 325 -9.37 -5.35 -30.33
N ARG A 326 -8.64 -5.86 -31.31
CA ARG A 326 -9.20 -6.42 -32.54
C ARG A 326 -9.59 -7.88 -32.34
N GLU A 327 -10.25 -8.44 -33.35
CA GLU A 327 -10.42 -9.88 -33.49
C GLU A 327 -9.08 -10.60 -33.30
N GLY A 328 -9.12 -11.71 -32.59
CA GLY A 328 -7.94 -12.45 -32.17
C GLY A 328 -7.13 -11.82 -31.04
N GLY A 329 -7.51 -10.66 -30.48
CA GLY A 329 -6.90 -10.06 -29.27
C GLY A 329 -5.77 -9.06 -29.51
N LEU A 330 -5.47 -8.71 -30.77
CA LEU A 330 -4.40 -7.78 -31.12
C LEU A 330 -4.78 -6.33 -30.81
N ALA A 331 -3.93 -5.59 -30.09
CA ALA A 331 -4.14 -4.18 -29.80
C ALA A 331 -2.88 -3.35 -30.08
N ARG A 332 -3.08 -2.14 -30.62
CA ARG A 332 -2.03 -1.13 -30.79
C ARG A 332 -2.21 -0.05 -29.73
N LEU A 333 -1.12 0.28 -29.05
CA LEU A 333 -1.10 1.21 -27.93
C LEU A 333 0.01 2.23 -28.13
N GLU A 334 -0.21 3.44 -27.62
CA GLU A 334 0.83 4.45 -27.44
C GLU A 334 0.89 4.80 -25.96
N VAL A 335 1.96 4.38 -25.29
CA VAL A 335 2.13 4.56 -23.84
C VAL A 335 2.98 5.81 -23.59
N PRO A 336 2.51 6.82 -22.85
CA PRO A 336 3.26 8.04 -22.62
C PRO A 336 4.55 7.79 -21.83
N PRO A 337 5.58 8.67 -21.97
CA PRO A 337 6.79 8.58 -21.16
C PRO A 337 6.47 8.76 -19.67
N VAL A 338 7.14 7.98 -18.82
CA VAL A 338 6.89 7.92 -17.37
C VAL A 338 5.39 7.84 -17.06
N GLY A 339 4.70 6.92 -17.73
CA GLY A 339 3.25 6.86 -17.71
C GLY A 339 2.71 5.45 -17.96
N ALA A 340 1.39 5.35 -18.03
CA ALA A 340 0.69 4.09 -18.15
C ALA A 340 -0.51 4.19 -19.08
N VAL A 341 -0.93 3.03 -19.58
CA VAL A 341 -2.22 2.80 -20.22
C VAL A 341 -2.91 1.67 -19.45
N ALA A 342 -4.15 1.86 -19.01
CA ALA A 342 -4.87 0.84 -18.25
C ALA A 342 -6.32 0.74 -18.71
N PHE A 343 -6.84 -0.47 -18.86
CA PHE A 343 -8.18 -0.72 -19.40
C PHE A 343 -8.73 -2.04 -18.87
N HIS A 344 -10.06 -2.13 -18.77
CA HIS A 344 -10.73 -3.29 -18.18
C HIS A 344 -12.15 -3.47 -18.74
N ALA A 345 -12.73 -4.66 -18.52
CA ALA A 345 -14.05 -5.06 -19.04
C ALA A 345 -15.17 -4.09 -18.66
N GLY A 346 -15.17 -3.58 -17.42
CA GLY A 346 -16.14 -2.56 -16.97
C GLY A 346 -16.02 -1.17 -17.64
N ALA A 347 -14.98 -0.94 -18.44
CA ALA A 347 -14.74 0.31 -19.16
C ALA A 347 -14.82 0.10 -20.69
N ARG A 348 -15.45 -0.99 -21.14
CA ARG A 348 -15.74 -1.23 -22.55
C ARG A 348 -16.81 -0.24 -23.04
N ARG A 349 -16.62 0.33 -24.22
CA ARG A 349 -17.57 1.24 -24.88
C ARG A 349 -18.27 0.50 -26.02
N SER A 350 -19.56 0.78 -26.20
CA SER A 350 -20.26 0.41 -27.42
C SER A 350 -19.68 1.23 -28.56
N GLU A 351 -19.22 0.58 -29.62
CA GLU A 351 -19.00 1.28 -30.87
C GLU A 351 -20.39 1.64 -31.39
N ALA A 352 -20.74 2.93 -31.42
CA ALA A 352 -21.85 3.37 -32.26
C ALA A 352 -21.52 2.90 -33.69
N ALA A 353 -22.37 2.04 -34.24
CA ALA A 353 -22.21 1.56 -35.60
C ALA A 353 -22.31 2.75 -36.56
N SER A 354 -21.17 3.33 -36.93
CA SER A 354 -21.08 4.27 -38.04
C SER A 354 -21.17 3.47 -39.35
N PHE A 355 -22.37 2.94 -39.62
CA PHE A 355 -22.76 2.34 -40.89
C PHE A 355 -24.03 3.03 -41.42
N LEU A 356 -23.91 4.31 -41.81
CA LEU A 356 -24.89 5.03 -42.63
C LEU A 356 -24.16 6.17 -43.36
N GLY A 357 -24.07 6.28 -44.67
CA GLY A 357 -24.33 5.38 -45.78
C GLY A 357 -23.59 5.95 -47.00
N MET A 358 -23.01 5.09 -47.84
CA MET A 358 -22.58 5.51 -49.18
C MET A 358 -23.82 5.75 -50.04
N PRO A 359 -23.93 6.87 -50.78
CA PRO A 359 -25.07 7.10 -51.64
C PRO A 359 -25.00 6.15 -52.84
N VAL A 360 -26.00 5.28 -52.95
CA VAL A 360 -26.27 4.52 -54.18
C VAL A 360 -26.69 5.53 -55.24
N ARG A 361 -25.79 5.83 -56.18
CA ARG A 361 -26.17 6.48 -57.45
C ARG A 361 -27.09 5.51 -58.20
N ARG A 362 -28.35 5.88 -58.39
CA ARG A 362 -29.19 5.31 -59.44
C ARG A 362 -29.07 6.19 -60.68
N HIS A 363 -28.84 5.52 -61.81
CA HIS A 363 -28.85 6.06 -63.16
C HIS A 363 -30.24 6.53 -63.57
#